data_AF-A0A0X8DAA2-F1
#
_entry.id   AF-A0A0X8DAA2-F1
#
_cell.length_a   1.000
_cell.length_b   1.000
_cell.length_c   1.000
_cell.angle_alpha   90.00
_cell.angle_beta   90.00
_cell.angle_gamma   90.00
#
_symmetry.space_group_name_H-M   'P 1'
#
loop_
_entity.id
_entity.type
_entity.pdbx_description
1 polymer ?
#
loop_
_entity_poly.entity_id
_entity_poly.type
_entity_poly.pdbx_seq_one_letter_code
_entity_poly.pdbx_strand_id
1 'polypeptide(L)'
;MSVQDFLPQGQVWLVWLVQALLAAGLIALLSGLIVRVVSAIPVVGPVLAAAVRMLFANYEKWLSERVPKLAEQAVLATEERWRKVGPQYDPSARAEAKLREAMEALQQMAPGLPRDIAQRQIEAALARIRAMGMEQKAGGGK
;
A
#
# COMPACT_ATOMS: atom_id res chain seq x y z
N MET A 1 18.30 9.30 32.89
CA MET A 1 19.39 9.45 31.89
C MET A 1 19.08 10.70 31.10
N SER A 2 19.89 11.74 31.25
CA SER A 2 19.72 13.00 30.54
C SER A 2 20.52 12.97 29.23
N VAL A 3 20.10 13.72 28.22
CA VAL A 3 20.82 13.80 26.92
C VAL A 3 22.26 14.32 27.09
N GLN A 4 22.51 15.04 28.19
CA GLN A 4 23.84 15.55 28.55
C GLN A 4 24.81 14.45 29.00
N ASP A 5 24.31 13.27 29.41
CA ASP A 5 25.13 12.11 29.78
C ASP A 5 25.72 11.41 28.53
N PHE A 6 25.17 11.67 27.34
CA PHE A 6 25.63 11.14 26.05
C PHE A 6 26.54 12.09 25.28
N LEU A 7 26.68 13.34 25.74
CA LEU A 7 27.51 14.35 25.08
C LEU A 7 28.92 14.34 25.69
N PRO A 8 29.95 13.91 24.96
CA PRO A 8 31.31 13.86 25.49
C PRO A 8 31.78 15.27 25.87
N GLN A 9 32.16 15.46 27.14
CA GLN A 9 32.64 16.75 27.64
C GLN A 9 34.11 16.99 27.23
N GLY A 10 34.46 18.24 26.91
CA GLY A 10 35.82 18.64 26.54
C GLY A 10 36.18 18.33 25.07
N GLN A 11 37.47 18.21 24.74
CA GLN A 11 37.96 18.06 23.35
C GLN A 11 37.48 16.80 22.60
N VAL A 12 36.84 15.85 23.29
CA VAL A 12 36.38 14.57 22.71
C VAL A 12 35.25 14.77 21.70
N TRP A 13 34.36 15.77 21.88
CA TRP A 13 33.29 16.04 20.91
C TRP A 13 33.85 16.50 19.55
N LEU A 14 34.97 17.26 19.55
CA LEU A 14 35.66 17.70 18.34
C LEU A 14 36.23 16.51 17.58
N VAL A 15 36.85 15.55 18.29
CA VAL A 15 37.40 14.33 17.68
C VAL A 15 36.29 13.51 17.03
N TRP A 16 35.14 13.36 17.71
CA TRP A 16 33.97 12.66 17.17
C TRP A 16 33.40 13.33 15.93
N LEU A 17 33.30 14.66 15.93
CA LEU A 17 32.83 15.42 14.78
C LEU A 17 33.77 15.28 13.58
N VAL A 18 35.08 15.34 13.81
CA VAL A 18 36.10 15.13 12.76
C VAL A 18 36.05 13.70 12.21
N GLN A 19 35.91 12.69 13.08
CA GLN A 19 35.75 11.29 12.65
C GLN A 19 34.46 11.07 11.86
N ALA A 20 33.35 11.68 12.28
CA ALA A 20 32.08 11.60 11.56
C ALA A 20 32.18 12.25 10.17
N LEU A 21 32.83 13.41 10.06
CA LEU A 21 33.07 14.07 8.77
C LEU A 21 33.98 13.25 7.85
N LEU A 22 35.05 12.65 8.40
CA LEU A 22 35.92 11.74 7.67
C LEU A 22 35.18 10.49 7.19
N ALA A 23 34.38 9.88 8.06
CA ALA A 23 33.58 8.71 7.72
C ALA A 23 32.54 9.05 6.64
N ALA A 24 31.83 10.17 6.77
CA ALA A 24 30.88 10.64 5.77
C ALA A 24 31.57 10.94 4.43
N GLY A 25 32.74 11.58 4.45
CA GLY A 25 33.55 11.82 3.26
C GLY A 25 34.01 10.53 2.58
N LEU A 26 34.47 9.55 3.37
CA LEU A 26 34.87 8.24 2.85
C LEU A 26 33.68 7.49 2.22
N ILE A 27 32.52 7.50 2.88
CA ILE A 27 31.29 6.90 2.34
C ILE A 27 30.90 7.58 1.04
N ALA A 28 30.90 8.92 0.98
CA ALA A 28 30.57 9.65 -0.23
C ALA A 28 31.51 9.31 -1.40
N LEU A 29 32.82 9.19 -1.14
CA LEU A 29 33.81 8.78 -2.14
C LEU A 29 33.57 7.34 -2.62
N LEU A 30 33.35 6.40 -1.70
CA LEU A 30 33.08 5.01 -2.03
C LEU A 30 31.78 4.87 -2.82
N SER A 31 30.70 5.54 -2.40
CA SER A 31 29.43 5.57 -3.12
C SER A 31 29.61 6.17 -4.52
N GLY A 32 30.33 7.28 -4.66
CA GLY A 32 30.63 7.88 -5.96
C GLY A 32 31.43 6.94 -6.87
N LEU A 33 32.42 6.22 -6.32
CA LEU A 33 33.19 5.23 -7.06
C LEU A 33 32.33 4.06 -7.52
N ILE A 34 31.49 3.51 -6.63
CA ILE A 34 30.55 2.43 -6.96
C ILE A 34 29.60 2.87 -8.06
N VAL A 35 28.98 4.04 -7.93
CA VAL A 35 28.06 4.59 -8.96
C VAL A 35 28.80 4.72 -10.29
N ARG A 36 30.04 5.24 -10.29
CA ARG A 36 30.84 5.37 -11.51
C ARG A 36 31.15 4.02 -12.14
N VAL A 37 31.58 3.03 -11.36
CA VAL A 37 31.87 1.67 -11.84
C VAL A 37 30.61 1.00 -12.39
N VAL A 38 29.50 1.08 -11.66
CA VAL A 38 28.21 0.51 -12.09
C VAL A 38 27.68 1.20 -13.35
N SER A 39 27.80 2.52 -13.44
CA SER A 39 27.39 3.30 -14.62
C SER A 39 28.24 3.03 -15.86
N ALA A 40 29.48 2.59 -15.68
CA ALA A 40 30.35 2.19 -16.78
C ALA A 40 29.95 0.83 -17.40
N ILE A 41 29.05 0.08 -16.76
CA ILE A 41 28.50 -1.16 -17.30
C ILE A 41 27.26 -0.81 -18.14
N PRO A 42 27.33 -0.87 -19.49
CA PRO A 42 26.24 -0.42 -20.36
C PRO A 42 24.94 -1.23 -20.20
N VAL A 43 25.01 -2.40 -19.57
CA VAL A 43 23.89 -3.33 -19.39
C VAL A 43 23.04 -3.00 -18.15
N VAL A 44 23.58 -2.31 -17.15
CA VAL A 44 22.89 -2.12 -15.86
C VAL A 44 21.63 -1.25 -16.01
N GLY A 45 21.72 -0.13 -16.74
CA GLY A 45 20.58 0.74 -17.00
C GLY A 45 19.42 0.03 -17.70
N PRO A 46 19.65 -0.64 -18.86
CA PRO A 46 18.63 -1.42 -19.54
C PRO A 46 18.01 -2.53 -18.70
N VAL A 47 18.81 -3.27 -17.91
CA VAL A 47 18.32 -4.35 -17.05
C VAL A 47 17.43 -3.81 -15.92
N LEU A 48 17.85 -2.73 -15.26
CA LEU A 48 17.01 -2.05 -14.26
C LEU A 48 15.72 -1.52 -14.87
N ALA A 49 15.79 -0.89 -16.05
CA ALA A 49 14.60 -0.40 -16.74
C ALA A 49 13.64 -1.55 -17.11
N ALA A 50 14.16 -2.68 -17.59
CA ALA A 50 13.38 -3.88 -17.89
C ALA A 50 12.75 -4.48 -16.62
N ALA A 51 13.50 -4.58 -15.52
CA ALA A 51 12.99 -5.06 -14.24
C ALA A 51 11.88 -4.16 -13.69
N VAL A 52 12.08 -2.83 -13.72
CA VAL A 52 11.05 -1.86 -13.32
C VAL A 52 9.81 -2.01 -14.19
N ARG A 53 9.97 -2.10 -15.52
CA ARG A 53 8.85 -2.29 -16.44
C ARG A 53 8.07 -3.58 -16.18
N MET A 54 8.77 -4.67 -15.87
CA MET A 54 8.15 -5.95 -15.52
C MET A 54 7.37 -5.87 -14.20
N LEU A 55 7.93 -5.18 -13.19
CA LEU A 55 7.24 -4.96 -11.92
C LEU A 55 5.98 -4.10 -12.10
N PHE A 56 6.05 -3.02 -12.88
CA PHE A 56 4.89 -2.18 -13.20
C PHE A 56 3.82 -2.96 -13.96
N ALA A 57 4.21 -3.72 -14.99
CA ALA A 57 3.26 -4.54 -15.75
C ALA A 57 2.56 -5.59 -14.86
N ASN A 58 3.32 -6.23 -13.96
CA ASN A 58 2.76 -7.18 -13.00
C ASN A 58 1.84 -6.50 -11.98
N TYR A 59 2.20 -5.31 -11.52
CA TYR A 59 1.38 -4.51 -10.59
C TYR A 59 0.07 -4.05 -11.25
N GLU A 60 0.12 -3.56 -12.49
CA GLU A 60 -1.06 -3.19 -13.26
C GLU A 60 -1.99 -4.39 -13.45
N LYS A 61 -1.43 -5.56 -13.82
CA LYS A 61 -2.19 -6.80 -13.96
C LYS A 61 -2.85 -7.21 -12.65
N TRP A 62 -2.12 -7.10 -11.54
CA TRP A 62 -2.66 -7.39 -10.21
C TRP A 62 -3.80 -6.43 -9.83
N LEU A 63 -3.63 -5.13 -10.09
CA LEU A 63 -4.66 -4.11 -9.86
C LEU A 63 -5.91 -4.32 -10.73
N SER A 64 -5.76 -4.78 -11.97
CA SER A 64 -6.90 -4.96 -12.90
C SER A 64 -7.61 -6.30 -12.73
N GLU A 65 -6.90 -7.38 -12.42
CA GLU A 65 -7.48 -8.73 -12.41
C GLU A 65 -7.80 -9.23 -11.01
N ARG A 66 -6.95 -8.92 -10.03
CA ARG A 66 -6.99 -9.56 -8.71
C ARG A 66 -7.66 -8.68 -7.66
N VAL A 67 -7.33 -7.39 -7.62
CA VAL A 67 -7.93 -6.45 -6.66
C VAL A 67 -9.45 -6.34 -6.79
N PRO A 68 -10.06 -6.27 -7.99
CA PRO A 68 -11.51 -6.18 -8.10
C PRO A 68 -12.22 -7.42 -7.55
N LYS A 69 -11.65 -8.61 -7.76
CA LYS A 69 -12.19 -9.86 -7.21
C LYS A 69 -12.10 -9.92 -5.68
N LEU A 70 -10.99 -9.44 -5.11
CA LEU A 70 -10.83 -9.34 -3.67
C LEU A 70 -11.79 -8.28 -3.07
N ALA A 71 -12.03 -7.18 -3.77
CA ALA A 71 -12.98 -6.16 -3.34
C ALA A 71 -14.42 -6.69 -3.33
N GLU A 72 -14.82 -7.47 -4.34
CA GLU A 72 -16.12 -8.15 -4.35
C GLU A 72 -16.25 -9.14 -3.18
N GLN A 73 -15.23 -9.95 -2.93
CA GLN A 73 -15.21 -10.88 -1.79
C GLN A 73 -15.30 -10.14 -0.44
N ALA A 74 -14.57 -9.03 -0.29
CA ALA A 74 -14.64 -8.20 0.91
C ALA A 74 -16.07 -7.67 1.13
N VAL A 75 -16.68 -7.10 0.09
CA VAL A 75 -18.05 -6.55 0.19
C VAL A 75 -19.06 -7.64 0.50
N LEU A 76 -18.98 -8.81 -0.13
CA LEU A 76 -19.89 -9.93 0.13
C LEU A 76 -19.75 -10.46 1.57
N ALA A 77 -18.53 -10.67 2.03
CA ALA A 77 -18.27 -11.11 3.40
C ALA A 77 -18.81 -10.11 4.44
N THR A 78 -18.59 -8.81 4.20
CA THR A 78 -19.13 -7.75 5.03
C THR A 78 -20.67 -7.70 4.93
N GLU A 79 -21.26 -7.88 3.75
CA GLU A 79 -22.71 -7.93 3.57
C GLU A 79 -23.38 -9.06 4.35
N GLU A 80 -22.82 -10.26 4.30
CA GLU A 80 -23.34 -11.40 5.06
C GLU A 80 -23.27 -11.17 6.57
N ARG A 81 -22.17 -10.58 7.05
CA ARG A 81 -22.00 -10.23 8.46
C ARG A 81 -23.01 -9.17 8.89
N TRP A 82 -23.17 -8.11 8.10
CA TRP A 82 -24.13 -7.04 8.37
C TRP A 82 -25.59 -7.42 8.09
N ARG A 83 -25.85 -8.49 7.35
CA ARG A 83 -27.20 -9.07 7.24
C ARG A 83 -27.63 -9.71 8.56
N LYS A 84 -26.69 -10.34 9.28
CA LYS A 84 -26.95 -10.98 10.59
C LYS A 84 -27.02 -9.98 11.74
N VAL A 85 -26.23 -8.90 11.68
CA VAL A 85 -26.05 -7.94 12.81
C VAL A 85 -26.77 -6.60 12.58
N GLY A 86 -27.03 -6.22 11.34
CA GLY A 86 -27.40 -4.85 10.96
C GLY A 86 -28.85 -4.35 11.15
N PRO A 87 -29.86 -5.09 11.65
CA PRO A 87 -31.18 -4.50 11.89
C PRO A 87 -31.23 -3.40 12.97
N GLN A 88 -30.19 -3.27 13.81
CA GLN A 88 -30.19 -2.42 15.00
C GLN A 88 -29.55 -1.02 14.81
N TYR A 89 -29.02 -0.72 13.62
CA TYR A 89 -28.28 0.52 13.35
C TYR A 89 -29.05 1.49 12.45
N ASP A 90 -28.83 2.79 12.68
CA ASP A 90 -29.29 3.86 11.78
C ASP A 90 -28.76 3.62 10.35
N PRO A 91 -29.60 3.77 9.29
CA PRO A 91 -29.21 3.53 7.90
C PRO A 91 -27.94 4.25 7.45
N SER A 92 -27.71 5.47 7.96
CA SER A 92 -26.57 6.32 7.60
C SER A 92 -25.27 5.80 8.21
N ALA A 93 -25.25 5.62 9.53
CA ALA A 93 -24.12 5.06 10.27
C ALA A 93 -23.75 3.63 9.82
N ARG A 94 -24.75 2.86 9.39
CA ARG A 94 -24.57 1.50 8.85
C ARG A 94 -23.77 1.50 7.54
N ALA A 95 -24.00 2.46 6.65
CA ALA A 95 -23.31 2.50 5.36
C ALA A 95 -21.82 2.83 5.53
N GLU A 96 -21.49 3.79 6.39
CA GLU A 96 -20.12 4.17 6.69
C GLU A 96 -19.36 3.04 7.40
N ALA A 97 -19.97 2.40 8.39
CA ALA A 97 -19.36 1.29 9.12
C ALA A 97 -19.11 0.09 8.21
N LYS A 98 -20.07 -0.22 7.32
CA LYS A 98 -19.93 -1.28 6.31
C LYS A 98 -18.80 -1.00 5.33
N LEU A 99 -18.67 0.25 4.86
CA LEU A 99 -17.60 0.63 3.94
C LEU A 99 -16.22 0.55 4.61
N ARG A 100 -16.12 1.01 5.86
CA ARG A 100 -14.88 0.93 6.66
C ARG A 100 -14.45 -0.53 6.88
N GLU A 101 -15.37 -1.40 7.25
CA GLU A 101 -15.08 -2.81 7.48
C GLU A 101 -14.70 -3.55 6.20
N ALA A 102 -15.39 -3.27 5.09
CA ALA A 102 -15.00 -3.81 3.78
C ALA A 102 -13.60 -3.33 3.37
N MET A 103 -13.24 -2.08 3.65
CA MET A 103 -11.91 -1.52 3.39
C MET A 103 -10.83 -2.23 4.21
N GLU A 104 -11.09 -2.48 5.49
CA GLU A 104 -10.17 -3.21 6.36
C GLU A 104 -9.98 -4.65 5.88
N ALA A 105 -11.07 -5.33 5.52
CA ALA A 105 -11.00 -6.69 4.95
C ALA A 105 -10.19 -6.72 3.64
N LEU A 106 -10.41 -5.75 2.74
CA LEU A 106 -9.64 -5.65 1.49
C LEU A 106 -8.15 -5.37 1.77
N GLN A 107 -7.82 -4.49 2.71
CA GLN A 107 -6.43 -4.21 3.08
C GLN A 107 -5.73 -5.41 3.71
N GLN A 108 -6.46 -6.25 4.47
CA GLN A 108 -5.93 -7.50 5.00
C GLN A 108 -5.64 -8.52 3.88
N MET A 109 -6.51 -8.61 2.87
CA MET A 109 -6.34 -9.51 1.72
C MET A 109 -5.32 -9.01 0.69
N ALA A 110 -5.14 -7.68 0.60
CA ALA A 110 -4.25 -7.01 -0.34
C ALA A 110 -3.30 -6.04 0.42
N PRO A 111 -2.31 -6.58 1.17
CA PRO A 111 -1.36 -5.75 1.88
C PRO A 111 -0.54 -4.90 0.89
N GLY A 112 -0.47 -3.59 1.15
CA GLY A 112 0.21 -2.64 0.27
C GLY A 112 -0.68 -1.95 -0.77
N LEU A 113 -2.00 -2.23 -0.80
CA LEU A 113 -2.93 -1.46 -1.62
C LEU A 113 -3.14 -0.05 -1.03
N PRO A 114 -2.97 1.02 -1.82
CA PRO A 114 -3.28 2.38 -1.39
C PRO A 114 -4.75 2.53 -0.95
N ARG A 115 -5.00 3.27 0.12
CA ARG A 115 -6.35 3.40 0.72
C ARG A 115 -7.37 4.01 -0.25
N ASP A 116 -6.94 4.97 -1.05
CA ASP A 116 -7.74 5.63 -2.08
C ASP A 116 -8.17 4.66 -3.19
N ILE A 117 -7.25 3.80 -3.65
CA ILE A 117 -7.55 2.76 -4.64
C ILE A 117 -8.49 1.71 -4.04
N ALA A 118 -8.22 1.27 -2.80
CA ALA A 118 -9.05 0.32 -2.08
C ALA A 118 -10.51 0.81 -1.94
N GLN A 119 -10.69 2.09 -1.57
CA GLN A 119 -12.01 2.70 -1.44
C GLN A 119 -12.75 2.70 -2.79
N ARG A 120 -12.12 3.18 -3.86
CA ARG A 120 -12.73 3.20 -5.21
C ARG A 120 -13.15 1.80 -5.69
N GLN A 121 -12.32 0.80 -5.40
CA GLN A 121 -12.62 -0.58 -5.81
C GLN A 121 -13.78 -1.17 -5.02
N ILE A 122 -13.91 -0.85 -3.74
CA ILE A 122 -15.06 -1.26 -2.91
C ILE A 122 -16.33 -0.56 -3.34
N GLU A 123 -16.28 0.74 -3.60
CA GLU A 123 -17.43 1.49 -4.12
C GLU A 123 -17.90 0.93 -5.47
N ALA A 124 -16.95 0.63 -6.37
CA ALA A 124 -17.24 0.00 -7.65
C ALA A 124 -17.82 -1.42 -7.50
N ALA A 125 -17.30 -2.23 -6.57
CA ALA A 125 -17.83 -3.56 -6.28
C ALA A 125 -19.24 -3.50 -5.69
N LEU A 126 -19.49 -2.56 -4.77
CA LEU A 126 -20.79 -2.35 -4.15
C LEU A 126 -21.83 -1.82 -5.16
N ALA A 127 -21.41 -0.98 -6.11
CA ALA A 127 -22.26 -0.59 -7.25
C ALA A 127 -22.62 -1.78 -8.15
N ARG A 128 -21.65 -2.65 -8.47
CA ARG A 128 -21.89 -3.89 -9.24
C ARG A 128 -22.86 -4.84 -8.55
N ILE A 129 -22.67 -5.08 -7.26
CA ILE A 129 -23.55 -5.96 -6.47
C ILE A 129 -24.98 -5.41 -6.42
N ARG A 130 -25.15 -4.10 -6.24
CA ARG A 130 -26.48 -3.46 -6.30
C ARG A 130 -27.12 -3.60 -7.68
N ALA A 131 -26.36 -3.41 -8.76
CA ALA A 131 -26.86 -3.57 -10.12
C ALA A 131 -27.32 -5.01 -10.39
N MET A 132 -26.51 -6.01 -10.06
CA MET A 132 -26.88 -7.42 -10.16
C MET A 132 -28.12 -7.78 -9.33
N GLY A 133 -28.26 -7.22 -8.12
CA GLY A 133 -29.43 -7.42 -7.28
C GLY A 133 -30.72 -6.81 -7.83
N MET A 134 -30.64 -5.75 -8.64
CA MET A 134 -31.78 -5.14 -9.32
C MET A 134 -32.20 -5.96 -10.54
N GLU A 135 -31.25 -6.49 -11.30
CA GLU A 135 -31.52 -7.39 -12.44
C GLU A 135 -32.20 -8.69 -12.00
N GLN A 136 -31.76 -9.29 -10.88
CA GLN A 136 -32.41 -10.49 -10.33
C GLN A 136 -33.85 -10.23 -9.85
N LYS A 137 -34.11 -9.05 -9.26
CA LYS A 137 -35.47 -8.65 -8.87
C LYS A 137 -36.38 -8.33 -10.06
N ALA A 138 -35.81 -7.83 -11.17
CA ALA A 138 -36.56 -7.53 -12.39
C ALA A 138 -36.82 -8.79 -13.25
N GLY A 139 -35.93 -9.78 -13.24
CA GLY A 139 -36.04 -11.00 -14.03
C GLY A 139 -36.80 -12.15 -13.36
N GLY A 140 -36.95 -12.16 -12.03
CA GLY A 140 -37.58 -13.23 -11.25
C GLY A 140 -39.10 -13.18 -11.12
N GLY A 141 -39.78 -12.30 -11.87
CA GLY A 141 -41.23 -12.08 -11.83
C GLY A 141 -42.01 -12.72 -12.97
N LYS A 142 -41.69 -13.97 -13.35
CA LYS A 142 -42.50 -14.79 -14.25
C LYS A 142 -42.69 -16.19 -13.69
#